data_AF-A0A8I0LTC0-F1
#
_entry.id   AF-A0A8I0LTC0-F1
#
_cell.length_a   1.000
_cell.length_b   1.000
_cell.length_c   1.000
_cell.angle_alpha   90.00
_cell.angle_beta   90.00
_cell.angle_gamma   90.00
#
_symmetry.space_group_name_H-M   'P 1'
#
loop_
_entity.id
_entity.type
_entity.pdbx_description
1 polymer ?
#
loop_
_entity_poly.entity_id
_entity_poly.type
_entity_poly.pdbx_seq_one_letter_code
_entity_poly.pdbx_strand_id
1 'polypeptide(L)'
;MNDELNDTAETAALPGHTAGNDPTGSTLFSVVGDDPAKQDAIDRSIAAHHTLAARPGMRFATGKTILIVLHPGFELLDVVGPFHFLAATGADVHFVTTGSADEAVLSSSGVALVPALALHGMRVAPEVLLVPGGDTGILLRDARAMADLRRLGDQATYVTSVCSGSIALAAAGLLEGRRATSHWSVRHLLAGYGAVEVNERVVEDGNRLTAAGVTAGMDLAIKLVSYLCGDEMARFAVLGAEYAPEPPIDTGTPEKAGPALTDLSRDFLAPLVEELRAPAR
;
A
#
# COMPACT_ATOMS: atom_id res chain seq x y z
N MET A 1 0.79 -16.53 -46.94
CA MET A 1 1.73 -16.78 -45.85
C MET A 1 2.29 -15.44 -45.45
N ASN A 2 1.70 -14.87 -44.41
CA ASN A 2 2.34 -14.10 -43.34
C ASN A 2 1.22 -13.47 -42.52
N ASP A 3 1.02 -14.05 -41.34
CA ASP A 3 0.21 -13.53 -40.25
C ASP A 3 0.82 -12.21 -39.78
N GLU A 4 0.23 -11.09 -40.18
CA GLU A 4 0.31 -9.83 -39.45
C GLU A 4 -0.91 -9.71 -38.54
N LEU A 5 -1.05 -10.66 -37.61
CA LEU A 5 -2.10 -10.64 -36.60
C LEU A 5 -1.47 -10.51 -35.21
N ASN A 6 -1.51 -9.27 -34.72
CA ASN A 6 -1.92 -8.94 -33.36
C ASN A 6 -0.88 -9.09 -32.22
N ASP A 7 0.22 -8.32 -32.27
CA ASP A 7 1.23 -8.24 -31.18
C ASP A 7 1.10 -7.00 -30.27
N THR A 8 0.19 -6.07 -30.61
CA THR A 8 -0.01 -4.82 -29.86
C THR A 8 -0.96 -4.96 -28.67
N ALA A 9 -1.74 -6.04 -28.60
CA ALA A 9 -2.72 -6.26 -27.54
C ALA A 9 -2.15 -7.03 -26.34
N GLU A 10 -1.18 -7.94 -26.54
CA GLU A 10 -0.53 -8.67 -25.44
C GLU A 10 0.52 -7.81 -24.71
N THR A 11 1.18 -6.89 -25.42
CA THR A 11 2.15 -5.96 -24.83
C THR A 11 1.49 -4.88 -23.96
N ALA A 12 0.27 -4.45 -24.28
CA ALA A 12 -0.49 -3.48 -23.49
C ALA A 12 -1.04 -4.02 -22.15
N ALA A 13 -0.99 -5.34 -21.94
CA ALA A 13 -1.43 -5.99 -20.70
C ALA A 13 -0.28 -6.19 -19.69
N LEU A 14 0.94 -5.76 -20.01
CA LEU A 14 2.12 -5.94 -19.18
C LEU A 14 2.40 -4.70 -18.31
N PRO A 15 2.67 -4.86 -17.00
CA PRO A 15 3.02 -3.74 -16.13
C PRO A 15 4.24 -2.98 -16.69
N GLY A 16 4.09 -1.67 -16.94
CA GLY A 16 5.17 -0.80 -17.40
C GLY A 16 5.30 -0.62 -18.92
N HIS A 17 4.52 -1.32 -19.74
CA HIS A 17 4.51 -1.15 -21.21
C HIS A 17 3.25 -0.39 -21.66
N THR A 18 3.37 0.92 -21.89
CA THR A 18 2.30 1.69 -22.53
C THR A 18 2.59 1.84 -24.02
N ALA A 19 1.86 1.11 -24.87
CA ALA A 19 1.82 1.43 -26.30
C ALA A 19 0.94 2.68 -26.52
N GLY A 20 1.55 3.86 -26.68
CA GLY A 20 0.81 5.10 -26.92
C GLY A 20 1.54 6.37 -26.44
N ASN A 21 0.83 7.51 -26.52
CA ASN A 21 1.31 8.79 -26.02
C ASN A 21 1.41 8.73 -24.50
N ASP A 22 2.59 8.40 -23.98
CA ASP A 22 2.85 8.28 -22.55
C ASP A 22 2.70 9.64 -21.88
N PRO A 23 1.67 9.85 -21.02
CA PRO A 23 1.44 11.13 -20.37
C PRO A 23 2.56 11.51 -19.39
N THR A 24 3.42 10.55 -19.02
CA THR A 24 4.60 10.79 -18.18
C THR A 24 5.80 11.31 -18.98
N GLY A 25 5.76 11.20 -20.31
CA GLY A 25 6.87 11.55 -21.19
C GLY A 25 8.08 10.62 -21.05
N SER A 26 7.88 9.35 -20.65
CA SER A 26 9.00 8.41 -20.49
C SER A 26 9.74 8.19 -21.80
N THR A 27 11.06 8.12 -21.69
CA THR A 27 11.96 7.82 -22.81
C THR A 27 12.55 6.42 -22.73
N LEU A 28 12.17 5.63 -21.73
CA LEU A 28 12.76 4.31 -21.46
C LEU A 28 12.43 3.29 -22.56
N PHE A 29 11.22 3.37 -23.13
CA PHE A 29 10.73 2.43 -24.14
C PHE A 29 10.47 3.09 -25.51
N SER A 30 11.05 4.27 -25.75
CA SER A 30 10.93 4.96 -27.04
C SER A 30 12.29 5.11 -27.71
N VAL A 31 12.35 4.94 -29.03
CA VAL A 31 13.57 5.18 -29.82
C VAL A 31 13.45 6.55 -30.49
N VAL A 32 14.46 7.40 -30.33
CA VAL A 32 14.55 8.68 -31.03
C VAL A 32 15.55 8.52 -32.18
N GLY A 33 15.08 8.62 -33.43
CA GLY A 33 15.89 8.32 -34.61
C GLY A 33 16.16 6.82 -34.76
N ASP A 34 17.27 6.46 -35.42
CA ASP A 34 17.69 5.06 -35.61
C ASP A 34 18.83 4.71 -34.62
N ASP A 35 18.51 4.56 -33.34
CA ASP A 35 19.46 4.06 -32.33
C ASP A 35 19.31 2.53 -32.13
N PRO A 36 20.11 1.71 -32.83
CA PRO A 36 19.98 0.25 -32.76
C PRO A 36 20.30 -0.31 -31.38
N ALA A 37 21.18 0.32 -30.60
CA ALA A 37 21.51 -0.17 -29.27
C ALA A 37 20.33 0.00 -28.30
N LYS A 38 19.56 1.09 -28.47
CA LYS A 38 18.33 1.33 -27.71
C LYS A 38 17.22 0.36 -28.12
N GLN A 39 17.06 0.09 -29.42
CA GLN A 39 16.11 -0.91 -29.90
C GLN A 39 16.46 -2.29 -29.33
N ASP A 40 17.72 -2.73 -29.42
CA ASP A 40 18.17 -4.01 -28.86
C ASP A 40 17.91 -4.10 -27.34
N ALA A 41 18.02 -3.00 -26.60
CA ALA A 41 17.75 -2.97 -25.16
C ALA A 41 16.25 -3.14 -24.86
N ILE A 42 15.38 -2.49 -25.65
CA ILE A 42 13.92 -2.65 -25.55
C ILE A 42 13.54 -4.09 -25.86
N ASP A 43 14.08 -4.67 -26.93
CA ASP A 43 13.78 -6.06 -27.33
C ASP A 43 14.22 -7.06 -26.24
N ARG A 44 15.41 -6.86 -25.65
CA ARG A 44 15.85 -7.66 -24.48
C ARG A 44 14.92 -7.50 -23.29
N SER A 45 14.43 -6.28 -23.03
CA SER A 45 13.49 -6.03 -21.94
C SER A 45 12.18 -6.77 -22.16
N ILE A 46 11.61 -6.71 -23.37
CA ILE A 46 10.38 -7.44 -23.73
C ILE A 46 10.59 -8.95 -23.57
N ALA A 47 11.68 -9.51 -24.09
CA ALA A 47 12.00 -10.93 -23.93
C ALA A 47 12.17 -11.34 -22.46
N ALA A 48 12.76 -10.48 -21.63
CA ALA A 48 12.88 -10.70 -20.19
C ALA A 48 11.51 -10.70 -19.49
N HIS A 49 10.57 -9.85 -19.90
CA HIS A 49 9.19 -9.88 -19.39
C HIS A 49 8.50 -11.21 -19.68
N HIS A 50 8.58 -11.71 -20.92
CA HIS A 50 8.01 -13.03 -21.25
C HIS A 50 8.66 -14.15 -20.45
N THR A 51 9.99 -14.08 -20.27
CA THR A 51 10.72 -15.06 -19.46
C THR A 51 10.29 -15.03 -18.00
N LEU A 52 10.08 -13.83 -17.43
CA LEU A 52 9.59 -13.65 -16.06
C LEU A 52 8.18 -14.20 -15.90
N ALA A 53 7.28 -13.84 -16.83
CA ALA A 53 5.88 -14.29 -16.83
C ALA A 53 5.75 -15.82 -16.96
N ALA A 54 6.68 -16.47 -17.65
CA ALA A 54 6.71 -17.93 -17.80
C ALA A 54 7.31 -18.69 -16.59
N ARG A 55 7.82 -18.00 -15.55
CA ARG A 55 8.42 -18.67 -14.39
C ARG A 55 7.36 -19.47 -13.61
N PRO A 56 7.68 -20.69 -13.13
CA PRO A 56 6.74 -21.48 -12.34
C PRO A 56 6.24 -20.73 -11.08
N GLY A 57 4.92 -20.72 -10.88
CA GLY A 57 4.28 -20.06 -9.73
C GLY A 57 4.11 -18.54 -9.86
N MET A 58 4.65 -17.94 -10.93
CA MET A 58 4.41 -16.54 -11.29
C MET A 58 2.97 -16.35 -11.74
N ARG A 59 2.33 -15.30 -11.24
CA ARG A 59 1.00 -14.85 -11.68
C ARG A 59 0.93 -13.33 -11.54
N PHE A 60 -0.04 -12.71 -12.21
CA PHE A 60 -0.33 -11.29 -12.11
C PHE A 60 -1.73 -11.08 -11.56
N ALA A 61 -1.93 -9.99 -10.83
CA ALA A 61 -3.22 -9.58 -10.30
C ALA A 61 -3.99 -8.69 -11.30
N THR A 62 -3.79 -8.91 -12.61
CA THR A 62 -4.45 -8.15 -13.67
C THR A 62 -5.97 -8.24 -13.54
N GLY A 63 -6.65 -7.10 -13.67
CA GLY A 63 -8.10 -6.99 -13.48
C GLY A 63 -8.56 -7.06 -12.02
N LYS A 64 -7.63 -7.05 -11.06
CA LYS A 64 -7.92 -6.85 -9.64
C LYS A 64 -7.76 -5.39 -9.27
N THR A 65 -8.56 -4.93 -8.32
CA THR A 65 -8.52 -3.55 -7.83
C THR A 65 -7.92 -3.49 -6.43
N ILE A 66 -6.93 -2.62 -6.24
CA ILE A 66 -6.33 -2.33 -4.94
C ILE A 66 -6.67 -0.88 -4.58
N LEU A 67 -7.22 -0.66 -3.39
CA LEU A 67 -7.59 0.67 -2.91
C LEU A 67 -6.67 1.07 -1.76
N ILE A 68 -6.00 2.20 -1.90
CA ILE A 68 -5.23 2.84 -0.83
C ILE A 68 -5.95 4.12 -0.43
N VAL A 69 -6.37 4.19 0.84
CA VAL A 69 -7.26 5.26 1.32
C VAL A 69 -6.48 6.51 1.69
N LEU A 70 -6.82 7.65 1.10
CA LEU A 70 -6.29 8.96 1.44
C LEU A 70 -7.30 9.71 2.31
N HIS A 71 -6.95 9.92 3.58
CA HIS A 71 -7.63 10.87 4.46
C HIS A 71 -6.74 12.11 4.65
N PRO A 72 -7.28 13.31 4.93
CA PRO A 72 -6.44 14.47 5.24
C PRO A 72 -5.47 14.16 6.39
N GLY A 73 -4.21 14.56 6.24
CA GLY A 73 -3.17 14.30 7.23
C GLY A 73 -2.60 12.87 7.22
N PHE A 74 -2.86 12.07 6.18
CA PHE A 74 -2.26 10.74 6.04
C PHE A 74 -0.72 10.78 6.08
N GLU A 75 -0.09 9.72 6.57
CA GLU A 75 1.36 9.57 6.50
C GLU A 75 1.78 9.18 5.07
N LEU A 76 2.59 10.01 4.42
CA LEU A 76 2.90 9.84 3.00
C LEU A 76 3.54 8.48 2.71
N LEU A 77 4.48 8.06 3.56
CA LEU A 77 5.22 6.82 3.34
C LEU A 77 4.38 5.56 3.58
N ASP A 78 3.33 5.65 4.40
CA ASP A 78 2.32 4.59 4.56
C ASP A 78 1.51 4.36 3.28
N VAL A 79 1.47 5.33 2.37
CA VAL A 79 0.78 5.24 1.08
C VAL A 79 1.77 4.85 -0.01
N VAL A 80 2.82 5.65 -0.20
CA VAL A 80 3.71 5.48 -1.36
C VAL A 80 4.67 4.29 -1.22
N GLY A 81 5.01 3.90 0.01
CA GLY A 81 5.83 2.71 0.29
C GLY A 81 5.14 1.43 -0.17
N PRO A 82 3.93 1.12 0.33
CA PRO A 82 3.15 -0.01 -0.18
C PRO A 82 2.83 0.09 -1.67
N PHE A 83 2.43 1.28 -2.15
CA PHE A 83 2.09 1.51 -3.55
C PHE A 83 3.21 1.05 -4.49
N HIS A 84 4.48 1.36 -4.18
CA HIS A 84 5.62 0.96 -4.99
C HIS A 84 5.63 -0.53 -5.33
N PHE A 85 5.46 -1.39 -4.32
CA PHE A 85 5.45 -2.84 -4.52
C PHE A 85 4.13 -3.35 -5.09
N LEU A 86 2.99 -2.80 -4.65
CA LEU A 86 1.67 -3.23 -5.13
C LEU A 86 1.46 -2.91 -6.62
N ALA A 87 2.05 -1.82 -7.13
CA ALA A 87 2.01 -1.49 -8.56
C ALA A 87 2.67 -2.57 -9.44
N ALA A 88 3.65 -3.31 -8.92
CA ALA A 88 4.31 -4.38 -9.65
C ALA A 88 3.40 -5.61 -9.88
N THR A 89 2.28 -5.73 -9.14
CA THR A 89 1.38 -6.89 -9.25
C THR A 89 0.60 -6.94 -10.56
N GLY A 90 0.51 -5.82 -11.29
CA GLY A 90 -0.37 -5.66 -12.45
C GLY A 90 -1.83 -5.41 -12.10
N ALA A 91 -2.17 -5.26 -10.82
CA ALA A 91 -3.48 -4.79 -10.38
C ALA A 91 -3.69 -3.29 -10.67
N ASP A 92 -4.94 -2.88 -10.77
CA ASP A 92 -5.34 -1.47 -10.79
C ASP A 92 -5.25 -0.91 -9.37
N VAL A 93 -4.13 -0.23 -9.06
CA VAL A 93 -3.90 0.40 -7.77
C VAL A 93 -4.41 1.84 -7.78
N HIS A 94 -5.43 2.11 -6.97
CA HIS A 94 -6.06 3.43 -6.88
C HIS A 94 -5.84 4.08 -5.52
N PHE A 95 -5.47 5.36 -5.56
CA PHE A 95 -5.64 6.26 -4.42
C PHE A 95 -7.09 6.73 -4.36
N VAL A 96 -7.77 6.42 -3.25
CA VAL A 96 -9.17 6.78 -3.03
C VAL A 96 -9.29 7.76 -1.87
N THR A 97 -9.93 8.90 -2.08
CA THR A 97 -10.08 9.92 -1.03
C THR A 97 -11.34 9.72 -0.20
N THR A 98 -11.28 10.06 1.08
CA THR A 98 -12.47 10.18 1.94
C THR A 98 -13.32 11.41 1.61
N GLY A 99 -12.74 12.41 0.93
CA GLY A 99 -13.40 13.62 0.45
C GLY A 99 -13.92 13.52 -0.99
N SER A 100 -13.85 14.64 -1.71
CA SER A 100 -14.25 14.73 -3.13
C SER A 100 -13.14 14.22 -4.05
N ALA A 101 -13.50 13.41 -5.04
CA ALA A 101 -12.60 13.15 -6.17
C ALA A 101 -12.28 14.49 -6.86
N ASP A 102 -11.06 14.64 -7.38
CA ASP A 102 -10.51 15.86 -8.00
C ASP A 102 -9.93 16.93 -7.05
N GLU A 103 -10.07 16.76 -5.73
CA GLU A 103 -9.40 17.62 -4.74
C GLU A 103 -8.12 16.96 -4.22
N ALA A 104 -7.04 17.74 -4.16
CA ALA A 104 -5.78 17.26 -3.61
C ALA A 104 -5.91 16.98 -2.10
N VAL A 105 -5.43 15.82 -1.66
CA VAL A 105 -5.39 15.44 -0.25
C VAL A 105 -3.97 15.69 0.26
N LEU A 106 -3.86 16.51 1.31
CA LEU A 106 -2.57 16.81 1.94
C LEU A 106 -2.20 15.71 2.94
N SER A 107 -0.97 15.20 2.82
CA SER A 107 -0.32 14.38 3.84
C SER A 107 0.09 15.21 5.07
N SER A 108 0.42 14.54 6.17
CA SER A 108 0.97 15.14 7.40
C SER A 108 2.21 16.01 7.16
N SER A 109 2.99 15.72 6.11
CA SER A 109 4.20 16.45 5.73
C SER A 109 3.96 17.55 4.69
N GLY A 110 2.71 17.78 4.27
CA GLY A 110 2.33 18.84 3.33
C GLY A 110 2.45 18.47 1.85
N VAL A 111 2.86 17.25 1.52
CA VAL A 111 2.80 16.74 0.13
C VAL A 111 1.34 16.44 -0.22
N ALA A 112 0.89 16.97 -1.36
CA ALA A 112 -0.46 16.75 -1.86
C ALA A 112 -0.49 15.60 -2.88
N LEU A 113 -1.43 14.67 -2.72
CA LEU A 113 -1.74 13.67 -3.75
C LEU A 113 -3.12 13.96 -4.32
N VAL A 114 -3.28 13.84 -5.64
CA VAL A 114 -4.55 14.02 -6.32
C VAL A 114 -5.19 12.65 -6.57
N PRO A 115 -6.25 12.28 -5.84
CA PRO A 115 -6.98 11.03 -6.01
C PRO A 115 -7.85 11.12 -7.27
N ALA A 116 -7.88 10.04 -8.06
CA ALA A 116 -8.79 9.94 -9.20
C ALA A 116 -10.20 9.46 -8.81
N LEU A 117 -10.36 8.92 -7.60
CA LEU A 117 -11.58 8.25 -7.15
C LEU A 117 -11.90 8.62 -5.70
N ALA A 118 -13.19 8.66 -5.37
CA ALA A 118 -13.66 8.80 -4.00
C ALA A 118 -13.96 7.42 -3.39
N LEU A 119 -13.68 7.26 -2.10
CA LEU A 119 -14.06 6.09 -1.32
C LEU A 119 -15.58 5.96 -1.26
N HIS A 120 -16.26 7.09 -1.15
CA HIS A 120 -17.71 7.10 -1.08
C HIS A 120 -18.35 6.66 -2.39
N GLY A 121 -19.35 5.79 -2.27
CA GLY A 121 -20.07 5.26 -3.42
C GLY A 121 -19.26 4.24 -4.23
N MET A 122 -18.04 3.90 -3.80
CA MET A 122 -17.24 2.83 -4.39
C MET A 122 -17.99 1.50 -4.31
N ARG A 123 -18.27 0.89 -5.46
CA ARG A 123 -19.01 -0.38 -5.56
C ARG A 123 -18.12 -1.58 -5.90
N VAL A 124 -16.87 -1.33 -6.26
CA VAL A 124 -15.91 -2.37 -6.58
C VAL A 124 -15.43 -2.99 -5.27
N ALA A 125 -15.59 -4.31 -5.12
CA ALA A 125 -15.02 -5.07 -4.03
C ALA A 125 -13.50 -5.15 -4.26
N PRO A 126 -12.67 -4.59 -3.36
CA PRO A 126 -11.24 -4.52 -3.60
C PRO A 126 -10.57 -5.86 -3.31
N GLU A 127 -9.57 -6.21 -4.11
CA GLU A 127 -8.67 -7.32 -3.79
C GLU A 127 -7.85 -6.98 -2.53
N VAL A 128 -7.40 -5.73 -2.41
CA VAL A 128 -6.74 -5.21 -1.21
C VAL A 128 -7.34 -3.85 -0.86
N LEU A 129 -7.83 -3.71 0.37
CA LEU A 129 -8.14 -2.42 0.99
C LEU A 129 -7.01 -2.07 1.95
N LEU A 130 -6.26 -1.00 1.69
CA LEU A 130 -5.15 -0.54 2.53
C LEU A 130 -5.48 0.82 3.16
N VAL A 131 -5.44 0.88 4.49
CA VAL A 131 -5.66 2.11 5.27
C VAL A 131 -4.33 2.56 5.89
N PRO A 132 -3.77 3.72 5.47
CA PRO A 132 -2.56 4.27 6.06
C PRO A 132 -2.83 4.87 7.45
N GLY A 133 -1.76 5.16 8.19
CA GLY A 133 -1.81 6.02 9.37
C GLY A 133 -1.66 7.50 9.05
N GLY A 134 -1.17 8.26 10.03
CA GLY A 134 -1.07 9.72 10.00
C GLY A 134 -2.01 10.33 11.05
N ASP A 135 -2.64 11.45 10.73
CA ASP A 135 -3.71 12.04 11.55
C ASP A 135 -5.02 11.22 11.42
N THR A 136 -4.97 9.99 11.90
CA THR A 136 -6.09 9.04 11.85
C THR A 136 -7.31 9.54 12.65
N GLY A 137 -7.14 10.51 13.55
CA GLY A 137 -8.25 11.15 14.27
C GLY A 137 -9.23 11.86 13.33
N ILE A 138 -8.73 12.45 12.23
CA ILE A 138 -9.58 13.04 11.18
C ILE A 138 -10.47 11.95 10.55
N LEU A 139 -9.89 10.80 10.21
CA LEU A 139 -10.61 9.67 9.63
C LEU A 139 -11.66 9.11 10.60
N LEU A 140 -11.32 8.94 11.88
CA LEU A 140 -12.26 8.44 12.90
C LEU A 140 -13.49 9.34 13.08
N ARG A 141 -13.36 10.66 12.87
CA ARG A 141 -14.47 11.62 12.94
C ARG A 141 -15.35 11.63 11.69
N ASP A 142 -14.88 11.08 10.57
CA ASP A 142 -15.66 10.98 9.34
C ASP A 142 -16.53 9.73 9.35
N ALA A 143 -17.75 9.88 9.91
CA ALA A 143 -18.70 8.78 10.02
C ALA A 143 -19.05 8.13 8.66
N ARG A 144 -18.99 8.90 7.56
CA ARG A 144 -19.27 8.40 6.22
C ARG A 144 -18.12 7.53 5.73
N ALA A 145 -16.89 8.04 5.83
CA ALA A 145 -15.69 7.28 5.47
C ALA A 145 -15.57 6.00 6.30
N MET A 146 -15.85 6.06 7.61
CA MET A 146 -15.83 4.88 8.49
C MET A 146 -16.86 3.82 8.09
N ALA A 147 -18.07 4.24 7.69
CA ALA A 147 -19.09 3.32 7.17
C ALA A 147 -18.68 2.69 5.82
N ASP A 148 -18.08 3.48 4.92
CA ASP A 148 -17.57 2.98 3.65
C ASP A 148 -16.38 2.03 3.84
N LEU A 149 -15.47 2.32 4.77
CA LEU A 149 -14.37 1.42 5.17
C LEU A 149 -14.90 0.08 5.65
N ARG A 150 -15.89 0.09 6.56
CA ARG A 150 -16.52 -1.15 7.03
C ARG A 150 -17.09 -1.95 5.87
N ARG A 151 -17.93 -1.30 5.05
CA ARG A 151 -18.60 -1.95 3.92
C ARG A 151 -17.62 -2.55 2.92
N LEU A 152 -16.58 -1.81 2.53
CA LEU A 152 -15.56 -2.29 1.60
C LEU A 152 -14.68 -3.38 2.24
N GLY A 153 -14.34 -3.23 3.52
CA GLY A 153 -13.56 -4.22 4.26
C GLY A 153 -14.27 -5.56 4.42
N ASP A 154 -15.60 -5.56 4.58
CA ASP A 154 -16.40 -6.80 4.60
C ASP A 154 -16.38 -7.54 3.25
N GLN A 155 -16.09 -6.84 2.15
CA GLN A 155 -16.07 -7.38 0.78
C GLN A 155 -14.66 -7.66 0.27
N ALA A 156 -13.63 -7.12 0.93
CA ALA A 156 -12.25 -7.19 0.43
C ALA A 156 -11.66 -8.60 0.56
N THR A 157 -10.83 -9.01 -0.42
CA THR A 157 -10.05 -10.25 -0.26
C THR A 157 -9.09 -10.09 0.91
N TYR A 158 -8.33 -8.99 0.95
CA TYR A 158 -7.45 -8.62 2.06
C TYR A 158 -7.79 -7.23 2.62
N VAL A 159 -7.96 -7.15 3.95
CA VAL A 159 -8.11 -5.89 4.68
C VAL A 159 -6.81 -5.59 5.37
N THR A 160 -6.20 -4.46 5.04
CA THR A 160 -4.84 -4.15 5.45
C THR A 160 -4.68 -2.72 5.95
N SER A 161 -3.66 -2.51 6.78
CA SER A 161 -3.31 -1.18 7.25
C SER A 161 -1.84 -1.04 7.58
N VAL A 162 -1.38 0.19 7.63
CA VAL A 162 -0.04 0.58 8.09
C VAL A 162 -0.19 1.55 9.26
N CYS A 163 0.74 1.49 10.22
CA CYS A 163 0.84 2.46 11.31
C CYS A 163 -0.50 2.55 12.08
N SER A 164 -0.96 3.77 12.38
CA SER A 164 -2.22 4.05 13.07
C SER A 164 -3.48 3.71 12.26
N GLY A 165 -3.39 3.38 10.96
CA GLY A 165 -4.54 2.99 10.14
C GLY A 165 -5.26 1.75 10.67
N SER A 166 -4.55 0.88 11.40
CA SER A 166 -5.12 -0.27 12.12
C SER A 166 -6.12 0.15 13.20
N ILE A 167 -5.96 1.34 13.81
CA ILE A 167 -6.95 1.89 14.76
C ILE A 167 -8.26 2.22 14.03
N ALA A 168 -8.20 2.79 12.82
CA ALA A 168 -9.40 3.03 12.01
C ALA A 168 -10.08 1.71 11.61
N LEU A 169 -9.32 0.68 11.22
CA LEU A 169 -9.89 -0.63 10.95
C LEU A 169 -10.56 -1.25 12.19
N ALA A 170 -9.92 -1.15 13.36
CA ALA A 170 -10.49 -1.64 14.61
C ALA A 170 -11.76 -0.88 15.00
N ALA A 171 -11.75 0.46 14.88
CA ALA A 171 -12.92 1.31 15.13
C ALA A 171 -14.08 1.05 14.15
N ALA A 172 -13.79 0.65 12.91
CA ALA A 172 -14.78 0.18 11.94
C ALA A 172 -15.29 -1.24 12.27
N GLY A 173 -14.77 -1.90 13.31
CA GLY A 173 -15.13 -3.26 13.72
C GLY A 173 -14.53 -4.36 12.84
N LEU A 174 -13.57 -4.04 11.98
CA LEU A 174 -12.96 -5.00 11.04
C LEU A 174 -11.90 -5.90 11.71
N LEU A 175 -11.49 -5.56 12.94
CA LEU A 175 -10.46 -6.26 13.72
C LEU A 175 -10.98 -6.83 15.06
N GLU A 176 -12.30 -6.87 15.29
CA GLU A 176 -12.88 -7.44 16.52
C GLU A 176 -12.44 -8.90 16.72
N GLY A 177 -11.80 -9.17 17.87
CA GLY A 177 -11.25 -10.48 18.23
C GLY A 177 -10.04 -10.93 17.38
N ARG A 178 -9.49 -10.07 16.51
CA ARG A 178 -8.38 -10.40 15.60
C ARG A 178 -7.04 -9.92 16.14
N ARG A 179 -5.99 -10.66 15.83
CA ARG A 179 -4.61 -10.22 16.08
C ARG A 179 -4.27 -9.04 15.16
N ALA A 180 -3.72 -7.97 15.73
CA ALA A 180 -3.29 -6.80 14.97
C ALA A 180 -2.10 -6.09 15.62
N THR A 181 -1.28 -5.45 14.80
CA THR A 181 -0.24 -4.49 15.20
C THR A 181 -0.61 -3.09 14.72
N SER A 182 0.18 -2.10 15.14
CA SER A 182 0.04 -0.69 14.81
C SER A 182 1.38 0.01 15.03
N HIS A 183 1.42 1.33 14.86
CA HIS A 183 2.55 2.12 15.33
C HIS A 183 2.74 1.96 16.84
N TRP A 184 3.99 1.78 17.29
CA TRP A 184 4.34 1.43 18.66
C TRP A 184 3.72 2.38 19.71
N SER A 185 3.55 3.65 19.38
CA SER A 185 2.98 4.65 20.31
C SER A 185 1.49 4.47 20.56
N VAL A 186 0.72 3.90 19.61
CA VAL A 186 -0.75 3.79 19.68
C VAL A 186 -1.25 2.36 19.66
N ARG A 187 -0.37 1.38 19.44
CA ARG A 187 -0.72 -0.04 19.31
C ARG A 187 -1.54 -0.59 20.49
N HIS A 188 -1.21 -0.16 21.71
CA HIS A 188 -1.95 -0.53 22.92
C HIS A 188 -3.45 -0.12 22.90
N LEU A 189 -3.84 0.84 22.06
CA LEU A 189 -5.24 1.28 21.93
C LEU A 189 -6.12 0.28 21.17
N LEU A 190 -5.53 -0.64 20.40
CA LEU A 190 -6.24 -1.69 19.67
C LEU A 190 -7.20 -2.47 20.56
N ALA A 191 -6.80 -2.75 21.81
CA ALA A 191 -7.61 -3.48 22.78
C ALA A 191 -8.92 -2.75 23.13
N GLY A 192 -8.93 -1.41 23.16
CA GLY A 192 -10.16 -0.62 23.40
C GLY A 192 -11.21 -0.79 22.30
N TYR A 193 -10.76 -1.15 21.10
CA TYR A 193 -11.57 -1.43 19.92
C TYR A 193 -11.78 -2.94 19.67
N GLY A 194 -11.47 -3.79 20.66
CA GLY A 194 -11.74 -5.24 20.59
C GLY A 194 -10.71 -6.07 19.82
N ALA A 195 -9.63 -5.47 19.31
CA ALA A 195 -8.55 -6.20 18.67
C ALA A 195 -7.53 -6.75 19.69
N VAL A 196 -6.89 -7.87 19.37
CA VAL A 196 -5.81 -8.46 20.16
C VAL A 196 -4.49 -7.82 19.70
N GLU A 197 -3.91 -6.99 20.57
CA GLU A 197 -2.64 -6.30 20.30
C GLU A 197 -1.46 -7.29 20.20
N VAL A 198 -0.62 -7.12 19.17
CA VAL A 198 0.57 -7.93 18.92
C VAL A 198 1.75 -7.04 18.51
N ASN A 199 2.88 -7.15 19.22
CA ASN A 199 4.12 -6.43 18.91
C ASN A 199 4.96 -7.15 17.85
N GLU A 200 4.49 -7.16 16.61
CA GLU A 200 5.24 -7.65 15.45
C GLU A 200 5.24 -6.58 14.34
N ARG A 201 6.22 -6.64 13.43
CA ARG A 201 6.36 -5.68 12.32
C ARG A 201 5.21 -5.78 11.32
N VAL A 202 4.77 -7.00 11.01
CA VAL A 202 3.59 -7.31 10.21
C VAL A 202 2.87 -8.47 10.88
N VAL A 203 1.59 -8.31 11.18
CA VAL A 203 0.72 -9.34 11.79
C VAL A 203 -0.30 -9.78 10.76
N GLU A 204 -0.45 -11.10 10.64
CA GLU A 204 -1.43 -11.75 9.78
C GLU A 204 -2.43 -12.55 10.64
N ASP A 205 -3.73 -12.32 10.42
CA ASP A 205 -4.82 -13.09 11.00
C ASP A 205 -5.86 -13.36 9.91
N GLY A 206 -5.73 -14.51 9.25
CA GLY A 206 -6.52 -14.85 8.07
C GLY A 206 -6.27 -13.82 6.96
N ASN A 207 -7.32 -13.09 6.58
CA ASN A 207 -7.24 -12.02 5.58
C ASN A 207 -7.19 -10.61 6.18
N ARG A 208 -6.76 -10.48 7.44
CA ARG A 208 -6.42 -9.21 8.08
C ARG A 208 -4.91 -9.13 8.20
N LEU A 209 -4.31 -8.12 7.57
CA LEU A 209 -2.87 -7.90 7.61
C LEU A 209 -2.59 -6.49 8.10
N THR A 210 -1.97 -6.35 9.25
CA THR A 210 -1.65 -5.03 9.82
C THR A 210 -0.14 -4.88 9.91
N ALA A 211 0.37 -3.72 9.54
CA ALA A 211 1.78 -3.39 9.63
C ALA A 211 2.01 -2.35 10.72
N ALA A 212 3.18 -2.42 11.36
CA ALA A 212 3.61 -1.48 12.37
C ALA A 212 3.92 -0.09 11.77
N GLY A 213 4.80 0.67 12.41
CA GLY A 213 5.10 2.04 11.99
C GLY A 213 5.69 2.16 10.59
N VAL A 214 5.08 3.03 9.79
CA VAL A 214 5.63 3.69 8.61
C VAL A 214 6.26 2.77 7.57
N THR A 215 7.56 2.48 7.71
CA THR A 215 8.31 1.66 6.76
C THR A 215 7.84 0.20 6.73
N ALA A 216 7.14 -0.26 7.77
CA ALA A 216 6.55 -1.59 7.81
C ALA A 216 5.52 -1.85 6.69
N GLY A 217 4.94 -0.78 6.10
CA GLY A 217 4.06 -0.89 4.96
C GLY A 217 4.72 -1.50 3.72
N MET A 218 6.02 -1.28 3.53
CA MET A 218 6.78 -1.89 2.43
C MET A 218 6.86 -3.41 2.58
N ASP A 219 7.16 -3.91 3.78
CA ASP A 219 7.22 -5.35 4.05
C ASP A 219 5.84 -6.02 3.94
N LEU A 220 4.79 -5.33 4.40
CA LEU A 220 3.41 -5.77 4.19
C LEU A 220 3.10 -5.91 2.69
N ALA A 221 3.47 -4.92 1.88
CA ALA A 221 3.23 -4.95 0.46
C ALA A 221 4.02 -6.07 -0.24
N ILE A 222 5.26 -6.33 0.15
CA ILE A 222 6.06 -7.46 -0.37
C ILE A 222 5.36 -8.80 -0.07
N LYS A 223 4.79 -8.98 1.14
CA LYS A 223 3.97 -10.16 1.47
C LYS A 223 2.74 -10.26 0.59
N LEU A 224 2.02 -9.16 0.39
CA LEU A 224 0.85 -9.12 -0.50
C LEU A 224 1.24 -9.44 -1.95
N VAL A 225 2.38 -8.97 -2.45
CA VAL A 225 2.90 -9.38 -3.78
C VAL A 225 3.12 -10.89 -3.82
N SER A 226 3.69 -11.51 -2.79
CA SER A 226 3.81 -12.98 -2.73
C SER A 226 2.44 -13.67 -2.76
N TYR A 227 1.45 -13.18 -2.00
CA TYR A 227 0.11 -13.77 -1.95
C TYR A 227 -0.70 -13.57 -3.23
N LEU A 228 -0.50 -12.46 -3.93
CA LEU A 228 -1.21 -12.15 -5.16
C LEU A 228 -0.51 -12.70 -6.40
N CYS A 229 0.83 -12.70 -6.42
CA CYS A 229 1.65 -12.92 -7.61
C CYS A 229 2.69 -14.05 -7.48
N GLY A 230 2.91 -14.56 -6.27
CA GLY A 230 3.87 -15.63 -5.97
C GLY A 230 5.24 -15.11 -5.53
N ASP A 231 6.01 -15.97 -4.86
CA ASP A 231 7.30 -15.60 -4.26
C ASP A 231 8.31 -15.11 -5.28
N GLU A 232 8.29 -15.63 -6.50
CA GLU A 232 9.18 -15.18 -7.57
C GLU A 232 8.90 -13.73 -7.97
N MET A 233 7.64 -13.30 -7.98
CA MET A 233 7.30 -11.90 -8.22
C MET A 233 7.78 -11.02 -7.07
N ALA A 234 7.58 -11.46 -5.83
CA ALA A 234 8.02 -10.72 -4.66
C ALA A 234 9.55 -10.54 -4.65
N ARG A 235 10.30 -11.60 -4.97
CA ARG A 235 11.78 -11.54 -5.12
C ARG A 235 12.19 -10.59 -6.24
N PHE A 236 11.52 -10.65 -7.38
CA PHE A 236 11.80 -9.75 -8.51
C PHE A 236 11.54 -8.28 -8.12
N ALA A 237 10.42 -8.00 -7.46
CA ALA A 237 10.08 -6.65 -6.99
C ALA A 237 11.07 -6.13 -5.93
N VAL A 238 11.46 -6.97 -4.96
CA VAL A 238 12.48 -6.64 -3.94
C VAL A 238 13.83 -6.32 -4.59
N LEU A 239 14.26 -7.13 -5.56
CA LEU A 239 15.50 -6.88 -6.30
C LEU A 239 15.41 -5.61 -7.15
N GLY A 240 14.30 -5.39 -7.86
CA GLY A 240 14.09 -4.22 -8.70
C GLY A 240 14.07 -2.90 -7.91
N ALA A 241 13.61 -2.95 -6.66
CA ALA A 241 13.65 -1.83 -5.72
C ALA A 241 15.00 -1.66 -4.99
N GLU A 242 15.92 -2.62 -5.16
CA GLU A 242 17.12 -2.76 -4.32
C GLU A 242 16.77 -2.67 -2.82
N TYR A 243 15.68 -3.32 -2.41
CA TYR A 243 15.17 -3.24 -1.04
C TYR A 243 16.02 -4.08 -0.08
N ALA A 244 17.17 -3.51 0.30
CA ALA A 244 18.14 -4.04 1.25
C ALA A 244 18.48 -2.95 2.30
N PRO A 245 17.59 -2.70 3.27
CA PRO A 245 17.75 -1.57 4.19
C PRO A 245 18.93 -1.75 5.14
N GLU A 246 19.78 -0.73 5.23
CA GLU A 246 20.89 -0.61 6.19
C GLU A 246 20.75 0.69 7.01
N PRO A 247 19.89 0.73 8.05
CA PRO A 247 19.70 1.94 8.84
C PRO A 247 21.00 2.38 9.50
N PRO A 248 21.46 3.64 9.31
CA PRO A 248 22.71 4.13 9.90
C PRO A 248 22.61 4.37 11.41
N ILE A 249 21.39 4.39 11.95
CA ILE A 249 21.09 4.58 13.38
C ILE A 249 20.14 3.47 13.81
N ASP A 250 20.59 2.59 14.70
CA ASP A 250 19.82 1.42 15.14
C ASP A 250 18.86 1.74 16.30
N THR A 251 17.93 2.68 16.08
CA THR A 251 16.92 3.10 17.09
C THR A 251 15.48 2.94 16.60
N GLY A 252 15.26 2.19 15.52
CA GLY A 252 13.94 2.05 14.87
C GLY A 252 12.86 1.32 15.67
N THR A 253 13.14 0.89 16.89
CA THR A 253 12.21 0.23 17.82
C THR A 253 12.41 0.77 19.24
N PRO A 254 11.37 0.86 20.08
CA PRO A 254 11.50 1.30 21.48
C PRO A 254 12.59 0.58 22.26
N GLU A 255 12.71 -0.74 22.07
CA GLU A 255 13.69 -1.58 22.76
C GLU A 255 15.14 -1.17 22.46
N LYS A 256 15.41 -0.83 21.20
CA LYS A 256 16.73 -0.36 20.75
C LYS A 256 16.99 1.12 21.03
N ALA A 257 15.95 1.95 21.03
CA ALA A 257 16.04 3.37 21.36
C ALA A 257 16.33 3.61 22.86
N GLY A 258 15.96 2.67 23.72
CA GLY A 258 16.07 2.79 25.17
C GLY A 258 14.97 3.66 25.78
N PRO A 259 14.79 3.60 27.11
CA PRO A 259 13.63 4.19 27.79
C PRO A 259 13.59 5.72 27.67
N ALA A 260 14.72 6.41 27.86
CA ALA A 260 14.74 7.88 27.85
C ALA A 260 14.26 8.49 26.52
N LEU A 261 14.72 7.96 25.38
CA LEU A 261 14.29 8.45 24.07
C LEU A 261 12.86 8.01 23.74
N THR A 262 12.51 6.78 24.13
CA THR A 262 11.14 6.25 23.95
C THR A 262 10.11 7.08 24.71
N ASP A 263 10.39 7.42 25.97
CA ASP A 263 9.48 8.20 26.81
C ASP A 263 9.33 9.64 26.29
N LEU A 264 10.44 10.27 25.90
CA LEU A 264 10.40 11.57 25.23
C LEU A 264 9.56 11.54 23.95
N SER A 265 9.73 10.51 23.13
CA SER A 265 8.94 10.34 21.91
C SER A 265 7.47 10.06 22.20
N ARG A 266 7.16 9.34 23.27
CA ARG A 266 5.79 9.08 23.73
C ARG A 266 5.10 10.37 24.14
N ASP A 267 5.78 11.23 24.91
CA ASP A 267 5.26 12.54 25.30
C ASP A 267 5.05 13.46 24.08
N PHE A 268 5.98 13.43 23.13
CA PHE A 268 5.84 14.15 21.86
C PHE A 268 4.62 13.69 21.06
N LEU A 269 4.32 12.38 21.06
CA LEU A 269 3.18 11.78 20.36
C LEU A 269 1.89 11.72 21.21
N ALA A 270 1.90 12.25 22.44
CA ALA A 270 0.76 12.14 23.35
C ALA A 270 -0.56 12.70 22.77
N PRO A 271 -0.58 13.84 22.03
CA PRO A 271 -1.81 14.33 21.41
C PRO A 271 -2.45 13.31 20.45
N LEU A 272 -1.63 12.62 19.65
CA LEU A 272 -2.11 11.57 18.75
C LEU A 272 -2.71 10.40 19.55
N VAL A 273 -2.09 10.02 20.66
CA VAL A 273 -2.62 8.94 21.53
C VAL A 273 -4.00 9.32 22.08
N GLU A 274 -4.17 10.56 22.57
CA GLU A 274 -5.47 11.02 23.10
C GLU A 274 -6.56 11.04 22.03
N GLU A 275 -6.24 11.53 20.84
CA GLU A 275 -7.17 11.61 19.69
C GLU A 275 -7.67 10.23 19.24
N LEU A 276 -6.87 9.18 19.44
CA LEU A 276 -7.17 7.83 18.97
C LEU A 276 -7.74 6.90 20.06
N ARG A 277 -8.01 7.42 21.26
CA ARG A 277 -8.63 6.60 22.32
C ARG A 277 -10.07 6.23 21.94
N ALA A 278 -10.43 4.98 22.22
CA ALA A 278 -11.81 4.55 22.12
C ALA A 278 -12.70 5.41 23.04
N PRO A 279 -13.91 5.79 22.58
CA PRO A 279 -14.88 6.45 23.46
C PRO A 279 -15.17 5.58 24.69
N ALA A 280 -15.38 6.21 25.84
CA ALA A 280 -15.85 5.51 27.02
C ALA A 280 -17.19 4.79 26.70
N ARG A 281 -17.24 3.47 26.92
CA ARG A 281 -18.43 2.64 26.71
C ARG A 281 -19.44 2.83 27.83
#